data_AF-A0A8S4B2H5-F1
#
_entry.id   AF-A0A8S4B2H5-F1
#
_cell.length_a   1.000
_cell.length_b   1.000
_cell.length_c   1.000
_cell.angle_alpha   90.00
_cell.angle_beta   90.00
_cell.angle_gamma   90.00
#
_symmetry.space_group_name_H-M   'P 1'
#
loop_
_entity.id
_entity.type
_entity.pdbx_description
1 polymer ?
#
loop_
_entity_poly.entity_id
_entity_poly.type
_entity_poly.pdbx_seq_one_letter_code
_entity_poly.pdbx_strand_id
1 'polypeptide(L)' 'MTLSVFPDYTAKVARARAAFNEVRKLLRGIDGARYGLIHPARLRITFKGVEKDFISADEAKEYVQTLISG' A
#
# COMPACT_ATOMS: atom_id res chain seq x y z
N MET A 1 30.89 -3.42 -0.83
CA MET A 1 29.94 -2.85 0.15
C MET A 1 29.38 -1.55 -0.43
N THR A 2 28.28 -1.62 -1.18
CA THR A 2 27.71 -0.43 -1.88
C THR A 2 26.72 0.27 -0.96
N LEU A 3 27.16 1.35 -0.33
CA LEU A 3 26.31 2.27 0.44
C LEU A 3 25.60 3.22 -0.52
N SER A 4 24.34 2.90 -0.84
CA SER A 4 23.49 3.79 -1.64
C SER A 4 22.77 4.77 -0.72
N VAL A 5 23.33 5.97 -0.57
CA VAL A 5 22.69 7.08 0.15
C VAL A 5 21.80 7.84 -0.83
N PHE A 6 20.48 7.71 -0.67
CA PHE A 6 19.49 8.48 -1.43
C PHE A 6 19.08 9.73 -0.63
N PRO A 7 19.21 10.94 -1.20
CA PRO A 7 18.97 12.20 -0.48
C PRO A 7 17.50 12.34 -0.11
N ASP A 8 17.19 12.45 1.20
CA ASP A 8 15.95 12.76 1.96
C ASP A 8 14.53 12.47 1.40
N TYR A 9 14.41 11.83 0.24
CA TYR A 9 13.18 11.34 -0.35
C TYR A 9 12.81 9.96 0.20
N THR A 10 13.79 9.25 0.77
CA THR A 10 13.64 7.90 1.32
C THR A 10 12.76 7.87 2.57
N ALA A 11 12.78 8.86 3.46
CA ALA A 11 12.02 8.75 4.72
C ALA A 11 10.49 8.79 4.50
N LYS A 12 10.00 9.72 3.67
CA LYS A 12 8.57 9.78 3.31
C LYS A 12 8.14 8.56 2.51
N VAL A 13 8.94 8.15 1.52
CA VAL A 13 8.64 6.98 0.69
C VAL A 13 8.75 5.67 1.48
N ALA A 14 9.70 5.55 2.40
CA ALA A 14 9.86 4.39 3.28
C ALA A 14 8.74 4.32 4.32
N ARG A 15 8.31 5.45 4.90
CA ARG A 15 7.12 5.50 5.75
C ARG A 15 5.86 5.11 5.00
N ALA A 16 5.68 5.61 3.77
CA ALA A 16 4.56 5.20 2.92
C ALA A 16 4.61 3.69 2.62
N ARG A 17 5.78 3.14 2.28
CA ARG A 17 5.98 1.69 2.11
C ARG A 17 5.73 0.88 3.37
N ALA A 18 6.15 1.38 4.54
CA ALA A 18 5.89 0.74 5.82
C ALA A 18 4.39 0.74 6.15
N ALA A 19 3.68 1.83 5.87
CA ALA A 19 2.23 1.89 6.01
C ALA A 19 1.53 0.94 5.03
N PHE A 20 2.03 0.79 3.80
CA PHE A 20 1.53 -0.22 2.87
C PHE A 20 1.76 -1.67 3.35
N ASN A 21 2.75 -1.95 4.21
CA ASN A 21 2.89 -3.30 4.80
C ASN A 21 1.70 -3.66 5.70
N GLU A 22 1.18 -2.70 6.47
CA GLU A 22 -0.01 -2.90 7.30
C GLU A 22 -1.25 -3.11 6.40
N VAL A 23 -1.39 -2.33 5.33
CA VAL A 23 -2.46 -2.51 4.34
C VAL A 23 -2.38 -3.90 3.68
N ARG A 24 -1.17 -4.37 3.35
CA ARG A 24 -0.95 -5.73 2.80
C ARG A 24 -1.32 -6.83 3.78
N LYS A 25 -1.04 -6.67 5.08
CA LYS A 25 -1.50 -7.62 6.11
C LYS A 25 -3.03 -7.68 6.15
N LEU A 26 -3.69 -6.53 6.14
CA LEU A 26 -5.16 -6.44 6.12
C LEU A 26 -5.73 -7.11 4.86
N LEU A 27 -5.18 -6.79 3.69
CA LEU A 27 -5.57 -7.41 2.41
C LEU A 27 -5.33 -8.91 2.37
N ARG A 28 -4.31 -9.43 3.07
CA ARG A 28 -4.06 -10.88 3.17
C ARG A 28 -5.18 -11.61 3.93
N GLY A 29 -5.90 -10.92 4.81
CA GLY A 29 -7.07 -11.46 5.50
C GLY A 29 -8.33 -11.47 4.65
N ILE A 30 -8.33 -10.79 3.50
CA ILE A 30 -9.48 -10.68 2.61
C ILE A 30 -9.32 -11.68 1.46
N ASP A 31 -10.16 -12.71 1.45
CA ASP A 31 -10.15 -13.69 0.37
C ASP A 31 -10.59 -13.04 -0.96
N GLY A 32 -9.75 -13.17 -1.99
CA GLY A 32 -9.99 -12.55 -3.31
C GLY A 32 -9.47 -11.11 -3.48
N ALA A 33 -8.78 -10.53 -2.50
CA ALA A 33 -8.11 -9.24 -2.67
C ALA A 33 -6.76 -9.38 -3.40
N ARG A 34 -6.62 -8.72 -4.55
CA ARG A 34 -5.35 -8.60 -5.28
C ARG A 34 -4.74 -7.23 -5.00
N TYR A 35 -3.43 -7.17 -4.86
CA TYR A 35 -2.73 -5.90 -4.67
C TYR A 35 -1.36 -5.91 -5.34
N GLY A 36 -0.92 -4.74 -5.78
CA GLY A 36 0.37 -4.51 -6.41
C GLY A 36 0.98 -3.19 -5.97
N LEU A 37 2.28 -3.19 -5.70
CA LEU A 37 3.02 -1.97 -5.42
C LEU A 37 3.72 -1.49 -6.70
N ILE A 38 3.39 -0.30 -7.16
CA ILE A 38 3.92 0.35 -8.35
C ILE A 38 4.93 1.42 -7.91
N HIS A 39 6.09 1.47 -8.58
CA HIS A 39 7.09 2.51 -8.37
C HIS A 39 6.50 3.91 -8.65
N PRO A 40 6.78 4.95 -7.84
CA PRO A 40 7.66 4.97 -6.66
C PRO A 40 7.01 4.54 -5.32
N ALA A 41 5.73 4.80 -5.12
CA ALA A 41 4.98 4.49 -3.89
C ALA A 41 3.46 4.44 -4.12
N ARG A 42 3.01 3.82 -5.21
CA ARG A 42 1.58 3.64 -5.49
C ARG A 42 1.15 2.22 -5.14
N LEU A 43 0.05 2.08 -4.43
CA LEU A 43 -0.56 0.77 -4.18
C LEU A 43 -1.82 0.65 -5.03
N ARG A 44 -1.85 -0.34 -5.92
CA ARG A 44 -3.07 -0.73 -6.63
C ARG A 44 -3.71 -1.88 -5.85
N ILE A 45 -4.97 -1.71 -5.49
CA ILE A 45 -5.79 -2.74 -4.86
C ILE A 45 -6.92 -3.08 -5.82
N THR A 46 -7.16 -4.37 -6.01
CA THR A 46 -8.22 -4.93 -6.84
C THR A 46 -9.04 -5.87 -5.95
N PHE A 47 -10.27 -5.50 -5.65
CA PHE A 47 -11.16 -6.28 -4.79
C PHE A 47 -12.57 -6.36 -5.38
N LYS A 48 -13.12 -7.58 -5.48
CA LYS A 48 -14.47 -7.86 -6.03
C LYS A 48 -14.77 -7.15 -7.37
N GLY A 49 -13.76 -7.02 -8.24
CA GLY A 49 -13.89 -6.36 -9.55
C GLY A 49 -13.74 -4.83 -9.53
N VAL A 50 -13.54 -4.23 -8.35
CA VAL A 50 -13.19 -2.81 -8.21
C VAL A 50 -11.69 -2.68 -8.10
N GLU A 51 -11.09 -1.96 -9.04
CA GLU A 51 -9.68 -1.57 -8.98
C GLU A 51 -9.55 -0.14 -8.51
N LYS A 52 -8.62 0.11 -7.60
CA LYS A 52 -8.37 1.42 -7.03
C LYS A 52 -6.88 1.60 -6.82
N ASP A 53 -6.34 2.69 -7.35
CA ASP A 53 -4.97 3.10 -7.10
C ASP A 53 -4.92 4.14 -5.98
N PHE A 54 -3.95 3.94 -5.09
CA PHE A 54 -3.71 4.80 -3.97
C PHE A 54 -2.28 5.32 -4.03
N ILE A 55 -2.15 6.63 -3.87
CA ILE A 55 -0.86 7.31 -3.79
C ILE A 55 -0.46 7.44 -2.32
N SER A 56 -1.46 7.57 -1.43
CA SER A 56 -1.31 7.67 0.02
C SER A 56 -1.64 6.34 0.69
N ALA A 57 -0.78 5.92 1.62
CA ALA A 57 -1.03 4.71 2.40
C ALA A 57 -2.16 4.87 3.43
N ASP A 58 -2.42 6.10 3.89
CA ASP A 58 -3.55 6.42 4.78
C ASP A 58 -4.88 6.17 4.07
N GLU A 59 -5.09 6.76 2.88
CA GLU A 59 -6.29 6.51 2.07
C GLU A 59 -6.47 5.02 1.76
N ALA A 60 -5.39 4.31 1.41
CA ALA A 60 -5.45 2.88 1.15
C ALA A 60 -5.87 2.09 2.40
N LYS A 61 -5.38 2.49 3.58
CA LYS A 61 -5.70 1.85 4.85
C LYS A 61 -7.16 2.10 5.22
N GLU A 62 -7.64 3.33 5.15
CA GLU A 62 -9.05 3.66 5.38
C GLU A 62 -9.97 2.90 4.42
N TYR A 63 -9.58 2.80 3.15
CA TYR A 63 -10.35 2.02 2.17
C TYR A 63 -10.36 0.52 2.49
N VAL A 64 -9.24 -0.09 2.87
CA VAL A 64 -9.24 -1.51 3.26
C VAL A 64 -10.01 -1.72 4.56
N GLN A 65 -9.95 -0.77 5.49
CA GLN A 65 -10.70 -0.83 6.75
C GLN A 65 -12.22 -0.71 6.51
N THR A 66 -12.65 0.13 5.57
CA THR A 66 -14.06 0.21 5.14
C THR A 66 -14.53 -1.09 4.46
N LEU A 67 -13.65 -1.76 3.71
CA LEU A 67 -13.93 -3.05 3.07
C LEU A 67 -14.04 -4.21 4.06
N ILE A 68 -13.31 -4.18 5.19
CA ILE A 68 -13.36 -5.21 6.24
C ILE A 68 -14.55 -5.00 7.17
N SER A 69 -14.91 -3.74 7.42
CA SER A 69 -16.02 -3.40 8.32
C SER A 69 -17.40 -3.53 7.68
N GLY A 70 -17.48 -3.75 6.36
CA GLY A 70 -18.72 -3.86 5.59
C GLY A 70 -19.06 -5.27 5.13
#